data_AF-A0AAV3XW95-F1
#
_entry.id   AF-A0AAV3XW95-F1
#
_cell.length_a   1.000
_cell.length_b   1.000
_cell.length_c   1.000
_cell.angle_alpha   90.00
_cell.angle_beta   90.00
_cell.angle_gamma   90.00
#
_symmetry.space_group_name_H-M   'P 1'
#
loop_
_entity.id
_entity.type
_entity.pdbx_description
1 polymer ?
#
loop_
_entity_poly.entity_id
_entity_poly.type
_entity_poly.pdbx_seq_one_letter_code
_entity_poly.pdbx_strand_id
1 'polypeptide(L)'
;MQKIKNQNHQVIFDISLTKQKKEDTSEVAYQKEFFRIKEQFSNHYAVYTDGSKLEERVATAAYFPERPDCSKATCLRDGASVFSAELEGITLVLTEIKKLTKYHKNFVIYSDSLSALRAIQSKSFKVKDFRRLFNLMRKFPTYDHISFD
;
A
#
# COMPACT_ATOMS: atom_id res chain seq x y z
N MET A 1 -23.39 -33.66 -5.13
CA MET A 1 -23.78 -32.35 -5.67
C MET A 1 -22.84 -31.28 -5.13
N GLN A 2 -22.12 -30.63 -6.06
CA GLN A 2 -21.56 -29.28 -5.97
C GLN A 2 -20.70 -28.89 -4.76
N LYS A 3 -19.38 -29.18 -4.88
CA LYS A 3 -18.32 -28.37 -4.25
C LYS A 3 -18.36 -26.98 -4.88
N ILE A 4 -18.88 -25.97 -4.17
CA ILE A 4 -18.99 -24.60 -4.70
C ILE A 4 -18.03 -23.66 -3.98
N LYS A 5 -17.03 -23.26 -4.77
CA LYS A 5 -16.27 -21.99 -4.80
C LYS A 5 -15.23 -21.74 -3.70
N ASN A 6 -13.99 -22.09 -4.03
CA ASN A 6 -12.81 -21.35 -3.58
C ASN A 6 -13.02 -19.85 -3.87
N GLN A 7 -13.25 -19.06 -2.83
CA GLN A 7 -13.32 -17.60 -2.94
C GLN A 7 -11.88 -17.05 -2.94
N ASN A 8 -11.43 -16.55 -4.09
CA ASN A 8 -10.10 -15.99 -4.28
C ASN A 8 -9.99 -14.61 -3.61
N HIS A 9 -8.93 -14.44 -2.83
CA HIS A 9 -8.52 -13.20 -2.19
C HIS A 9 -8.04 -12.24 -3.29
N GLN A 10 -8.74 -11.13 -3.54
CA GLN A 10 -8.35 -10.22 -4.64
C GLN A 10 -7.73 -8.93 -4.09
N VAL A 11 -6.46 -9.01 -3.71
CA VAL A 11 -5.60 -7.81 -3.64
C VAL A 11 -5.32 -7.38 -5.07
N ILE A 12 -5.66 -6.14 -5.40
CA ILE A 12 -5.46 -5.57 -6.73
C ILE A 12 -4.19 -4.72 -6.66
N PHE A 13 -3.29 -4.90 -7.63
CA PHE A 13 -2.13 -4.03 -7.78
C PHE A 13 -2.36 -3.24 -9.05
N ASP A 14 -2.64 -1.95 -8.92
CA ASP A 14 -2.65 -1.04 -10.04
C ASP A 14 -1.26 -0.38 -10.11
N ILE A 15 -0.66 -0.47 -11.28
CA ILE A 15 0.65 0.14 -11.57
C ILE A 15 0.56 0.86 -12.93
N SER A 16 -0.65 1.27 -13.30
CA SER A 16 -0.93 1.90 -14.58
C SER A 16 -0.18 3.22 -14.74
N LEU A 17 0.05 3.95 -13.64
CA LEU A 17 0.87 5.17 -13.60
C LEU A 17 2.33 4.91 -14.02
N THR A 18 2.85 3.70 -13.84
CA THR A 18 4.25 3.39 -14.18
C THR A 18 4.45 3.07 -15.67
N LYS A 19 3.37 3.02 -16.46
CA LYS A 19 3.46 2.84 -17.92
C LYS A 19 3.90 4.12 -18.63
N GLN A 20 3.76 5.26 -17.98
CA GLN A 20 4.11 6.58 -18.51
C GLN A 20 5.58 6.88 -18.17
N LYS A 21 6.37 7.30 -19.17
CA LYS A 21 7.76 7.72 -18.95
C LYS A 21 7.78 9.10 -18.30
N LYS A 22 8.53 9.23 -17.21
CA LYS A 22 8.64 10.47 -16.42
C LYS A 22 9.12 11.67 -17.26
N GLU A 23 10.00 11.41 -18.22
CA GLU A 23 10.58 12.42 -19.12
C GLU A 23 9.58 12.94 -20.17
N ASP A 24 8.60 12.11 -20.54
CA ASP A 24 7.65 12.40 -21.63
C ASP A 24 6.27 12.84 -21.12
N THR A 25 6.08 12.85 -19.80
CA THR A 25 4.77 13.00 -19.15
C THR A 25 4.74 14.24 -18.27
N SER A 26 3.89 15.21 -18.62
CA SER A 26 3.69 16.40 -17.79
C SER A 26 3.12 16.05 -16.41
N GLU A 27 3.43 16.86 -15.39
CA GLU A 27 2.85 16.73 -14.05
C GLU A 27 1.32 16.73 -14.07
N VAL A 28 0.72 17.55 -14.93
CA VAL A 28 -0.74 17.63 -15.12
C VAL A 28 -1.31 16.30 -15.62
N ALA A 29 -0.60 15.60 -16.50
CA ALA A 29 -1.03 14.28 -16.98
C ALA A 29 -0.98 13.22 -15.87
N TYR A 30 0.07 13.22 -15.04
CA TYR A 30 0.13 12.34 -13.87
C TYR A 30 -0.98 12.63 -12.86
N GLN A 31 -1.23 13.91 -12.56
CA GLN A 31 -2.31 14.30 -11.66
C GLN A 31 -3.66 13.85 -12.20
N LYS A 32 -3.92 14.07 -13.50
CA LYS A 32 -5.17 13.64 -14.15
C LYS A 32 -5.39 12.14 -14.05
N GLU A 33 -4.35 11.35 -14.30
CA GLU A 33 -4.45 9.89 -14.21
C GLU A 33 -4.61 9.42 -12.76
N PHE A 34 -3.90 10.04 -11.82
CA PHE A 34 -4.09 9.78 -10.40
C PHE A 34 -5.53 10.09 -9.94
N PHE A 35 -6.12 11.21 -10.39
CA PHE A 35 -7.52 11.53 -10.10
C PHE A 35 -8.49 10.52 -10.72
N ARG A 36 -8.21 10.03 -11.93
CA ARG A 36 -9.01 8.97 -12.58
C ARG A 36 -9.01 7.69 -11.74
N ILE A 37 -7.84 7.29 -11.24
CA ILE A 37 -7.68 6.12 -10.35
C ILE A 37 -8.41 6.36 -9.03
N LYS A 38 -8.27 7.56 -8.45
CA LYS A 38 -8.96 7.93 -7.22
C LYS A 38 -10.47 7.90 -7.35
N GLU A 39 -11.00 8.31 -8.51
CA GLU A 39 -12.43 8.21 -8.85
C GLU A 39 -12.88 6.74 -8.95
N GLN A 40 -12.07 5.87 -9.58
CA GLN A 40 -12.35 4.44 -9.66
C GLN A 40 -12.46 3.77 -8.27
N PHE A 41 -11.70 4.27 -7.28
CA PHE A 41 -11.72 3.80 -5.91
C PHE A 41 -12.46 4.73 -4.95
N SER A 42 -13.38 5.58 -5.42
CA SER A 42 -14.07 6.59 -4.60
C SER A 42 -14.84 6.03 -3.40
N ASN A 43 -15.27 4.77 -3.48
CA ASN A 43 -15.98 4.06 -2.41
C ASN A 43 -15.04 3.31 -1.44
N HIS A 44 -13.72 3.47 -1.58
CA HIS A 44 -12.71 2.85 -0.73
C HIS A 44 -12.18 3.87 0.27
N TYR A 45 -11.85 3.39 1.46
CA TYR A 45 -11.15 4.20 2.44
C TYR A 45 -9.71 4.43 1.97
N ALA A 46 -9.39 5.68 1.64
CA ALA A 46 -8.08 6.04 1.12
C ALA A 46 -7.03 6.14 2.23
N VAL A 47 -5.87 5.54 2.01
CA VAL A 47 -4.71 5.60 2.90
C VAL A 47 -3.47 5.89 2.06
N TYR A 48 -2.56 6.67 2.58
CA TYR A 48 -1.34 7.07 1.88
C TYR A 48 -0.13 6.61 2.67
N THR A 49 0.91 6.18 1.97
CA THR A 49 2.20 5.84 2.56
C THR A 49 3.30 6.62 1.87
N ASP A 50 4.30 7.02 2.65
CA ASP A 50 5.50 7.65 2.13
C ASP A 50 6.72 7.11 2.90
N GLY A 51 7.85 7.01 2.20
CA GLY A 51 9.14 6.61 2.73
C GLY A 51 10.17 7.71 2.45
N SER A 52 10.80 8.24 3.48
CA SER A 52 11.80 9.29 3.35
C SER A 52 13.18 8.85 3.84
N LYS A 53 14.22 9.48 3.31
CA LYS A 53 15.61 9.28 3.72
C LYS A 53 16.24 10.61 4.07
N LEU A 54 16.90 10.65 5.22
CA LEU A 54 17.77 11.74 5.63
C LEU A 54 19.10 11.14 6.10
N GLU A 55 20.18 11.43 5.38
CA GLU A 55 21.51 10.86 5.63
C GLU A 55 21.46 9.32 5.71
N GLU A 56 21.89 8.70 6.82
CA GLU A 56 21.89 7.25 7.04
C GLU A 56 20.61 6.73 7.72
N ARG A 57 19.59 7.59 7.86
CA ARG A 57 18.31 7.27 8.49
C ARG A 57 17.20 7.30 7.47
N VAL A 58 16.29 6.34 7.62
CA VAL A 58 15.06 6.27 6.83
C VAL A 58 13.86 6.27 7.76
N ALA A 59 12.80 6.91 7.33
CA ALA A 59 11.54 7.00 8.04
C ALA A 59 10.41 6.66 7.08
N THR A 60 9.27 6.29 7.65
CA THR A 60 8.05 6.07 6.89
C THR A 60 6.87 6.65 7.62
N ALA A 61 5.87 7.07 6.84
CA ALA A 61 4.59 7.54 7.33
C ALA A 61 3.43 6.79 6.66
N ALA A 62 2.36 6.63 7.42
CA ALA A 62 1.07 6.11 7.00
C ALA A 62 0.01 7.15 7.41
N TYR A 63 -0.67 7.72 6.43
CA TYR A 63 -1.64 8.80 6.61
C TYR A 63 -3.05 8.34 6.29
N PHE A 64 -3.96 8.55 7.25
CA PHE A 64 -5.37 8.19 7.19
C PHE A 64 -6.20 9.48 7.18
N PRO A 65 -6.59 10.04 6.01
CA PRO A 65 -7.22 11.35 5.94
C PRO A 65 -8.56 11.42 6.67
N GLU A 66 -9.37 10.36 6.61
CA GLU A 66 -10.68 10.32 7.29
C GLU A 66 -10.57 10.04 8.80
N ARG A 67 -9.42 9.52 9.26
CA ARG A 67 -9.11 9.25 10.67
C ARG A 67 -7.66 9.66 11.00
N PRO A 68 -7.36 10.97 11.08
CA PRO A 68 -6.00 11.43 11.30
C PRO A 68 -5.36 10.88 12.58
N ASP A 69 -6.16 10.54 13.59
CA ASP A 69 -5.76 9.86 14.83
C ASP A 69 -5.14 8.46 14.61
N CYS A 70 -5.47 7.81 13.50
CA CYS A 70 -4.89 6.53 13.09
C CYS A 70 -3.57 6.69 12.31
N SER A 71 -3.17 7.92 11.95
CA SER A 71 -1.94 8.17 11.20
C SER A 71 -0.71 7.89 12.05
N LYS A 72 0.34 7.36 11.43
CA LYS A 72 1.57 6.94 12.10
C LYS A 72 2.79 7.33 11.30
N ALA A 73 3.87 7.64 11.99
CA ALA A 73 5.20 7.76 11.41
C ALA A 73 6.22 7.07 12.32
N THR A 74 7.25 6.48 11.74
CA THR A 74 8.35 5.87 12.50
C THR A 74 9.65 5.96 11.72
N CYS A 75 10.76 6.13 12.45
CA CYS A 75 12.10 5.90 11.93
C CYS A 75 12.42 4.42 12.00
N LEU A 76 13.15 3.91 11.01
CA LEU A 76 13.74 2.58 11.05
C LEU A 76 15.13 2.65 11.70
N ARG A 77 15.69 1.48 12.03
CA ARG A 77 17.05 1.38 12.58
C ARG A 77 18.08 1.90 11.58
N ASP A 78 19.19 2.41 12.10
CA ASP A 78 20.31 2.87 11.29
C ASP A 78 20.77 1.77 10.32
N GLY A 79 21.06 2.15 9.07
CA GLY A 79 21.42 1.22 7.99
C GLY A 79 20.24 0.55 7.28
N ALA A 80 19.00 0.91 7.62
CA ALA A 80 17.83 0.50 6.84
C ALA A 80 17.78 1.23 5.48
N SER A 81 17.30 0.52 4.45
CA SER A 81 17.17 1.07 3.10
C SER A 81 15.85 1.82 2.92
N VAL A 82 15.78 2.70 1.91
CA VAL A 82 14.51 3.37 1.52
C VAL A 82 13.43 2.33 1.21
N PHE A 83 13.80 1.28 0.46
CA PHE A 83 12.92 0.15 0.18
C PHE A 83 12.36 -0.51 1.46
N SER A 84 13.17 -0.65 2.51
CA SER A 84 12.72 -1.16 3.80
C SER A 84 11.71 -0.23 4.47
N ALA A 85 11.91 1.09 4.37
CA ALA A 85 10.98 2.08 4.90
C ALA A 85 9.65 2.06 4.16
N GLU A 86 9.65 2.00 2.83
CA GLU A 86 8.45 1.94 1.99
C GLU A 86 7.61 0.69 2.31
N LEU A 87 8.25 -0.48 2.47
CA LEU A 87 7.57 -1.70 2.91
C LEU A 87 7.02 -1.60 4.34
N GLU A 88 7.77 -0.96 5.23
CA GLU A 88 7.32 -0.73 6.61
C GLU A 88 6.09 0.18 6.64
N GLY A 89 6.03 1.21 5.78
CA GLY A 89 4.86 2.09 5.61
C GLY A 89 3.60 1.31 5.25
N ILE A 90 3.68 0.45 4.25
CA ILE A 90 2.57 -0.45 3.89
C ILE A 90 2.21 -1.36 5.06
N THR A 91 3.21 -1.85 5.81
CA THR A 91 2.95 -2.73 6.96
C THR A 91 2.27 -1.99 8.12
N LEU A 92 2.60 -0.72 8.35
CA LEU A 92 1.90 0.16 9.30
C LEU A 92 0.44 0.32 8.91
N VAL A 93 0.18 0.59 7.63
CA VAL A 93 -1.19 0.71 7.11
C VAL A 93 -1.98 -0.57 7.34
N LEU A 94 -1.45 -1.73 6.97
CA LEU A 94 -2.15 -3.00 7.21
C LEU A 94 -2.39 -3.26 8.72
N THR A 95 -1.48 -2.84 9.57
CA THR A 95 -1.66 -2.99 11.04
C THR A 95 -2.86 -2.17 11.53
N GLU A 96 -3.05 -0.95 11.02
CA GLU A 96 -4.14 -0.07 11.42
C GLU A 96 -5.46 -0.39 10.72
N ILE A 97 -5.45 -0.68 9.41
CA ILE A 97 -6.62 -1.11 8.65
C ILE A 97 -7.28 -2.31 9.33
N LYS A 98 -6.50 -3.26 9.84
CA LYS A 98 -7.05 -4.42 10.57
C LYS A 98 -8.00 -4.01 11.70
N LYS A 99 -7.70 -2.92 12.41
CA LYS A 99 -8.56 -2.38 13.48
C LYS A 99 -9.78 -1.63 12.93
N LEU A 100 -9.69 -1.12 11.70
CA LEU A 100 -10.73 -0.37 11.00
C LEU A 100 -11.69 -1.24 10.20
N THR A 101 -11.36 -2.51 9.92
CA THR A 101 -12.22 -3.49 9.21
C THR A 101 -13.62 -3.70 9.83
N LYS A 102 -13.82 -3.28 11.09
CA LYS A 102 -15.14 -3.24 11.75
C LYS A 102 -16.05 -2.12 11.23
N TYR A 103 -15.48 -1.05 10.66
CA TYR A 103 -16.20 0.15 10.19
C TYR A 103 -16.14 0.30 8.67
N HIS A 104 -15.03 -0.10 8.04
CA HIS A 104 -14.85 -0.02 6.59
C HIS A 104 -14.54 -1.41 6.03
N LYS A 105 -15.00 -1.66 4.81
CA LYS A 105 -14.88 -2.96 4.12
C LYS A 105 -14.04 -2.91 2.85
N ASN A 106 -13.56 -1.73 2.46
CA ASN A 106 -12.83 -1.51 1.22
C ASN A 106 -11.78 -0.45 1.49
N PHE A 107 -10.53 -0.69 1.09
CA PHE A 107 -9.41 0.21 1.35
C PHE A 107 -8.58 0.42 0.08
N VAL A 108 -7.95 1.58 -0.07
CA VAL A 108 -6.97 1.81 -1.14
C VAL A 108 -5.73 2.42 -0.50
N ILE A 109 -4.57 1.84 -0.81
CA ILE A 109 -3.27 2.24 -0.27
C ILE A 109 -2.47 2.86 -1.40
N TYR A 110 -2.34 4.17 -1.39
CA TYR A 110 -1.48 4.89 -2.32
C TYR A 110 -0.04 4.89 -1.80
N SER A 111 0.88 4.39 -2.61
CA SER A 111 2.32 4.29 -2.35
C SER A 111 3.09 4.59 -3.62
N ASP A 112 3.92 5.62 -3.60
CA ASP A 112 4.77 5.99 -4.73
C ASP A 112 5.96 5.02 -4.96
N SER A 113 6.11 3.99 -4.13
CA SER A 113 7.17 2.99 -4.27
C SER A 113 6.77 1.84 -5.19
N LEU A 114 7.08 1.99 -6.48
CA LEU A 114 6.99 0.89 -7.45
C LEU A 114 7.77 -0.35 -6.99
N SER A 115 8.91 -0.14 -6.31
CA SER A 115 9.75 -1.24 -5.83
C SER A 115 9.06 -2.06 -4.73
N ALA A 116 8.40 -1.40 -3.77
CA ALA A 116 7.59 -2.05 -2.75
C ALA A 116 6.39 -2.77 -3.38
N LEU A 117 5.66 -2.11 -4.29
CA LEU A 117 4.50 -2.71 -4.96
C LEU A 117 4.88 -3.99 -5.72
N ARG A 118 5.97 -3.95 -6.49
CA ARG A 118 6.49 -5.13 -7.22
C ARG A 118 6.96 -6.23 -6.29
N ALA A 119 7.60 -5.90 -5.17
CA ALA A 119 8.05 -6.90 -4.22
C ALA A 119 6.88 -7.64 -3.56
N ILE A 120 5.81 -6.91 -3.21
CA ILE A 120 4.58 -7.50 -2.66
C ILE A 120 3.86 -8.34 -3.72
N GLN A 121 3.70 -7.81 -4.94
CA GLN A 121 3.04 -8.49 -6.06
C GLN A 121 3.75 -9.80 -6.45
N SER A 122 5.08 -9.76 -6.57
CA SER A 122 5.89 -10.91 -7.01
C SER A 122 6.00 -12.01 -5.96
N LYS A 123 5.62 -11.74 -4.70
CA LYS A 123 5.89 -12.63 -3.56
C LYS A 123 7.39 -13.03 -3.53
N SER A 124 8.30 -12.20 -4.02
CA SER A 124 9.72 -12.55 -4.12
C SER A 124 10.43 -12.13 -2.83
N PHE A 125 10.95 -13.12 -2.10
CA PHE A 125 11.35 -12.99 -0.70
C PHE A 125 12.87 -12.97 -0.52
N LYS A 126 13.42 -11.88 0.02
CA LYS A 126 14.81 -11.86 0.53
C LYS A 126 15.00 -11.18 1.89
N VAL A 127 13.97 -10.55 2.48
CA VAL A 127 14.11 -9.75 3.71
C VAL A 127 13.18 -10.27 4.81
N LYS A 128 13.68 -10.37 6.06
CA LYS A 128 12.95 -10.87 7.24
C LYS A 128 11.66 -10.09 7.53
N ASP A 129 11.58 -8.84 7.10
CA ASP A 129 10.45 -7.93 7.30
C ASP A 129 9.16 -8.36 6.56
N PHE A 130 9.28 -9.19 5.51
CA PHE A 130 8.12 -9.69 4.75
C PHE A 130 7.21 -10.63 5.52
N ARG A 131 7.72 -11.33 6.55
CA ARG A 131 6.91 -12.32 7.29
C ARG A 131 5.74 -11.65 8.02
N ARG A 132 5.96 -10.45 8.57
CA ARG A 132 4.92 -9.67 9.27
C ARG A 132 3.86 -9.18 8.29
N LEU A 133 4.30 -8.56 7.19
CA LEU A 133 3.44 -8.06 6.12
C LEU A 133 2.55 -9.18 5.55
N PHE A 134 3.14 -10.32 5.18
CA PHE A 134 2.40 -11.45 4.62
C PHE A 134 1.38 -12.04 5.61
N ASN A 135 1.77 -12.15 6.88
CA ASN A 135 0.85 -12.62 7.93
C ASN A 135 -0.33 -11.66 8.15
N LEU A 136 -0.13 -10.36 7.96
CA LEU A 136 -1.22 -9.38 8.00
C LEU A 136 -2.11 -9.50 6.77
N MET A 137 -1.53 -9.55 5.57
CA MET A 137 -2.27 -9.73 4.31
C MET A 137 -3.17 -10.99 4.34
N ARG A 138 -2.69 -12.09 4.91
CA ARG A 138 -3.49 -13.33 5.09
C ARG A 138 -4.65 -13.22 6.09
N LYS A 139 -4.65 -12.21 6.96
CA LYS A 139 -5.64 -12.06 8.05
C LYS A 139 -6.81 -11.14 7.70
N PHE A 140 -6.80 -10.49 6.54
CA PHE A 140 -7.92 -9.68 6.07
C PHE A 140 -9.03 -10.58 5.49
N PRO A 141 -10.25 -10.57 6.06
CA PRO A 141 -11.37 -11.39 5.59
C PRO A 141 -11.99 -10.81 4.31
N THR A 142 -11.96 -11.61 3.23
CA THR A 142 -12.79 -11.73 2.00
C THR A 142 -13.57 -10.55 1.38
N TYR A 143 -13.50 -9.32 1.87
CA TYR A 143 -14.26 -8.20 1.30
C TYR A 143 -13.46 -6.93 1.09
N ASP A 144 -12.23 -6.85 1.61
CA ASP A 144 -11.38 -5.69 1.43
C ASP A 144 -10.65 -5.77 0.08
N HIS A 145 -11.15 -5.03 -0.91
CA HIS A 145 -10.29 -4.58 -1.99
C HIS A 145 -9.18 -3.74 -1.34
N ILE A 146 -7.93 -4.13 -1.54
CA ILE A 146 -6.76 -3.30 -1.27
C ILE A 146 -6.13 -3.08 -2.63
N SER A 147 -6.25 -1.87 -3.13
CA SER A 147 -5.56 -1.41 -4.32
C SER A 147 -4.29 -0.68 -3.91
N PHE A 148 -3.19 -1.04 -4.55
CA PHE A 148 -1.93 -0.31 -4.46
C PHE A 148 -1.73 0.51 -5.73
N ASP A 149 -1.29 1.76 -5.60
CA ASP A 149 -0.92 2.67 -6.70
C ASP A 149 0.22 3.60 -6.29
#